data_AF-A0AA39JDD3-F1
#
_entry.id   AF-A0AA39JDD3-F1
#
_cell.length_a   1.000
_cell.length_b   1.000
_cell.length_c   1.000
_cell.angle_alpha   90.00
_cell.angle_beta   90.00
_cell.angle_gamma   90.00
#
_symmetry.space_group_name_H-M   'P 1'
#
loop_
_entity.id
_entity.type
_entity.pdbx_description
1 polymer ?
#
loop_
_entity_poly.entity_id
_entity_poly.type
_entity_poly.pdbx_seq_one_letter_code
_entity_poly.pdbx_strand_id
1 'polypeptide(L)'
;MTNVSCFFSEFLGTAILVLVLLAVLDSGNGAPPSGLVPLVLFVTFLGITASLGMETSFAINPARDLGPRLLTSMVGYGKAVYTFRNHYWIWCPIMAPILGAQVAAMFYDVFIYQGHESIVNRRSGRTGRRTANMV
;
A
#
# COMPACT_ATOMS: atom_id res chain seq x y z
N MET A 1 -14.92 14.63 10.77
CA MET A 1 -13.86 13.65 11.13
C MET A 1 -12.73 14.29 11.93
N THR A 2 -12.07 13.57 12.84
CA THR A 2 -10.82 14.03 13.52
C THR A 2 -9.59 13.81 12.62
N ASN A 3 -8.44 14.47 12.88
CA ASN A 3 -7.19 14.21 12.14
C ASN A 3 -6.74 12.75 12.28
N VAL A 4 -6.99 12.14 13.44
CA VAL A 4 -6.67 10.74 13.72
C VAL A 4 -7.53 9.80 12.88
N SER A 5 -8.83 10.07 12.79
CA SER A 5 -9.74 9.27 11.94
C SER A 5 -9.33 9.32 10.47
N CYS A 6 -8.97 10.51 9.97
CA CYS A 6 -8.50 10.67 8.59
C CYS A 6 -7.18 9.92 8.35
N PHE A 7 -6.23 10.00 9.28
CA PHE A 7 -4.97 9.26 9.21
C PHE A 7 -5.22 7.75 9.15
N PHE A 8 -6.09 7.24 10.02
CA PHE A 8 -6.43 5.81 10.04
C PHE A 8 -7.09 5.35 8.73
N SER A 9 -7.97 6.19 8.15
CA SER A 9 -8.61 5.89 6.86
C SER A 9 -7.58 5.77 5.73
N GLU A 10 -6.66 6.72 5.62
CA GLU A 10 -5.59 6.71 4.61
C GLU A 10 -4.60 5.56 4.81
N PHE A 11 -4.24 5.30 6.07
CA PHE A 11 -3.42 4.15 6.45
C PHE A 11 -4.07 2.83 6.02
N LEU A 12 -5.34 2.63 6.37
CA LEU A 12 -6.07 1.40 6.08
C LEU A 12 -6.30 1.21 4.57
N GLY A 13 -6.72 2.27 3.87
CA GLY A 13 -6.91 2.23 2.42
C GLY A 13 -5.62 1.87 1.69
N THR A 14 -4.49 2.46 2.09
CA THR A 14 -3.19 2.14 1.49
C THR A 14 -2.72 0.74 1.85
N ALA A 15 -2.94 0.31 3.09
CA ALA A 15 -2.57 -1.04 3.53
C ALA A 15 -3.30 -2.11 2.71
N ILE A 16 -4.61 -1.95 2.50
CA ILE A 16 -5.40 -2.88 1.68
C ILE A 16 -4.91 -2.88 0.23
N LEU A 17 -4.68 -1.70 -0.36
CA LEU A 17 -4.20 -1.60 -1.74
C LEU A 17 -2.85 -2.30 -1.93
N VAL A 18 -1.89 -2.04 -1.04
CA VAL A 18 -0.54 -2.64 -1.12
C VAL A 18 -0.57 -4.13 -0.84
N LEU A 19 -1.40 -4.59 0.11
CA LEU A 19 -1.57 -6.02 0.37
C LEU A 19 -2.06 -6.77 -0.87
N VAL A 20 -3.10 -6.25 -1.53
CA VAL A 20 -3.64 -6.86 -2.76
C VAL A 20 -2.62 -6.76 -3.90
N LEU A 21 -1.90 -5.64 -4.01
CA LEU A 21 -0.83 -5.48 -4.99
C LEU A 21 0.24 -6.57 -4.85
N LEU A 22 0.73 -6.82 -3.63
CA LEU A 22 1.70 -7.87 -3.38
C LEU A 22 1.11 -9.25 -3.68
N ALA A 23 -0.14 -9.50 -3.26
CA ALA A 23 -0.84 -10.76 -3.49
C ALA A 23 -1.00 -11.12 -4.97
N VAL A 24 -1.24 -10.10 -5.82
CA VAL A 24 -1.46 -10.26 -7.26
C VAL A 24 -0.14 -10.38 -8.02
N LEU A 25 0.93 -9.73 -7.53
CA LEU A 25 2.26 -9.80 -8.13
C LEU A 25 3.03 -11.06 -7.73
N ASP A 26 2.65 -11.72 -6.64
CA ASP A 26 3.28 -12.98 -6.21
C ASP A 26 2.85 -14.16 -7.10
N SER A 27 3.79 -14.67 -7.89
CA SER A 27 3.61 -15.88 -8.71
C SER A 27 3.31 -17.14 -7.87
N GLY A 28 3.72 -17.17 -6.60
CA GLY A 28 3.43 -18.26 -5.67
C GLY A 28 2.00 -18.24 -5.12
N ASN A 29 1.28 -17.12 -5.29
CA ASN A 29 -0.05 -16.90 -4.74
C ASN A 29 -1.14 -16.91 -5.83
N GLY A 30 -0.98 -17.77 -6.85
CA GLY A 30 -1.99 -17.93 -7.91
C GLY A 30 -2.24 -16.64 -8.69
N ALA A 31 -1.16 -15.99 -9.15
CA ALA A 31 -1.23 -14.72 -9.86
C ALA A 31 -2.25 -14.76 -11.03
N PRO A 32 -3.04 -13.70 -11.23
CA PRO A 32 -3.99 -13.64 -12.31
C PRO A 32 -3.30 -13.68 -13.68
N PRO A 33 -4.03 -14.04 -14.76
CA PRO A 33 -3.50 -14.08 -16.11
C PRO A 33 -2.77 -12.79 -16.50
N SER A 34 -1.70 -12.94 -17.30
CA SER A 34 -0.89 -11.84 -17.79
C SER A 34 -1.76 -10.76 -18.44
N GLY A 35 -1.64 -9.52 -17.96
CA GLY A 35 -2.43 -8.37 -18.44
C GLY A 35 -3.69 -8.06 -17.63
N LEU A 36 -4.15 -8.94 -16.74
CA LEU A 36 -5.30 -8.67 -15.86
C LEU A 36 -4.92 -8.00 -14.53
N VAL A 37 -3.63 -7.95 -14.18
CA VAL A 37 -3.13 -7.26 -12.98
C VAL A 37 -3.68 -5.82 -12.85
N PRO A 38 -3.64 -4.97 -13.89
CA PRO A 38 -4.18 -3.61 -13.78
C PRO A 38 -5.68 -3.58 -13.54
N LEU A 39 -6.44 -4.53 -14.09
CA LEU A 39 -7.89 -4.63 -13.90
C LEU A 39 -8.22 -5.02 -12.45
N VAL A 40 -7.50 -5.99 -11.88
CA VAL A 40 -7.69 -6.38 -10.48
C VAL A 40 -7.42 -5.20 -9.56
N LEU A 41 -6.30 -4.50 -9.76
CA LEU A 41 -5.96 -3.31 -8.97
C LEU A 41 -7.00 -2.19 -9.14
N PHE A 42 -7.53 -2.00 -10.35
CA PHE A 42 -8.60 -1.03 -10.60
C PHE A 42 -9.87 -1.36 -9.83
N VAL A 43 -10.32 -2.62 -9.83
CA VAL A 43 -11.50 -3.05 -9.07
C VAL A 43 -11.26 -2.91 -7.56
N THR A 44 -10.07 -3.26 -7.07
CA THR A 44 -9.69 -3.04 -5.67
C THR A 44 -9.75 -1.55 -5.31
N PHE A 45 -9.20 -0.69 -6.17
CA PHE A 45 -9.22 0.75 -5.98
C PHE A 45 -10.64 1.32 -5.98
N LEU A 46 -11.53 0.83 -6.86
CA LEU A 46 -12.94 1.20 -6.86
C LEU A 46 -13.63 0.80 -5.55
N GLY A 47 -13.38 -0.41 -5.04
CA GLY A 47 -13.93 -0.88 -3.77
C GLY A 47 -13.49 -0.01 -2.57
N ILE A 48 -12.21 0.34 -2.52
CA ILE A 48 -11.67 1.26 -1.50
C ILE A 48 -12.33 2.64 -1.62
N THR A 49 -12.45 3.16 -2.84
CA THR A 49 -13.03 4.49 -3.08
C THR A 49 -14.51 4.53 -2.70
N ALA A 50 -15.27 3.49 -3.02
CA ALA A 50 -16.69 3.39 -2.68
C ALA A 50 -16.93 3.28 -1.15
N SER A 51 -16.00 2.69 -0.41
CA SER A 51 -16.14 2.44 1.03
C SER A 51 -15.51 3.53 1.92
N LEU A 52 -14.34 4.05 1.54
CA LEU A 52 -13.54 4.98 2.35
C LEU A 52 -13.37 6.36 1.70
N GLY A 53 -13.85 6.55 0.46
CA GLY A 53 -13.59 7.77 -0.31
C GLY A 53 -14.22 9.03 0.26
N MET A 54 -15.37 8.93 0.95
CA MET A 54 -16.07 10.09 1.51
C MET A 54 -15.32 10.78 2.65
N GLU A 55 -14.39 10.07 3.30
CA GLU A 55 -13.74 10.56 4.51
C GLU A 55 -12.57 11.50 4.23
N THR A 56 -11.77 11.17 3.21
CA THR A 56 -10.52 11.88 2.90
C THR A 56 -10.27 12.06 1.40
N SER A 57 -11.20 11.66 0.54
CA SER A 57 -11.05 11.64 -0.93
C SER A 57 -9.86 10.81 -1.42
N PHE A 58 -9.51 9.75 -0.66
CA PHE A 58 -8.55 8.71 -1.03
C PHE A 58 -7.20 9.26 -1.52
N ALA A 59 -6.42 9.88 -0.64
CA ALA A 59 -5.08 10.31 -1.01
C ALA A 59 -4.23 9.10 -1.44
N ILE A 60 -4.10 8.06 -0.59
CA ILE A 60 -3.49 6.72 -0.77
C ILE A 60 -2.05 6.68 -1.34
N ASN A 61 -1.61 7.75 -1.98
CA ASN A 61 -0.38 7.90 -2.72
C ASN A 61 0.12 9.33 -2.48
N PRO A 62 1.28 9.48 -1.83
CA PRO A 62 1.88 10.78 -1.57
C PRO A 62 2.06 11.65 -2.83
N ALA A 63 2.39 11.05 -3.98
CA ALA A 63 2.57 11.78 -5.23
C ALA A 63 1.24 12.32 -5.80
N ARG A 64 0.13 11.59 -5.59
CA ARG A 64 -1.21 11.96 -6.03
C ARG A 64 -1.76 13.17 -5.27
N ASP A 65 -1.32 13.40 -4.03
CA ASP A 65 -1.66 14.61 -3.27
C ASP A 65 -0.65 15.74 -3.51
N LEU A 66 0.66 15.44 -3.40
CA LEU A 66 1.69 16.48 -3.43
C LEU A 66 1.82 17.16 -4.80
N GLY A 67 1.70 16.42 -5.90
CA GLY A 67 1.83 16.96 -7.26
C GLY A 67 0.81 18.07 -7.55
N PRO A 68 -0.51 17.79 -7.44
CA PRO A 68 -1.54 18.81 -7.61
C PRO A 68 -1.45 19.95 -6.59
N ARG A 69 -1.02 19.66 -5.35
CA ARG A 69 -0.85 20.69 -4.31
C ARG A 69 0.28 21.67 -4.64
N LEU A 70 1.41 21.16 -5.16
CA LEU A 70 2.50 22.00 -5.65
C LEU A 70 2.05 22.86 -6.82
N LEU A 71 1.40 22.26 -7.82
CA LEU A 71 0.89 23.00 -8.98
C LEU A 71 -0.09 24.12 -8.56
N THR A 72 -1.08 23.81 -7.74
CA THR A 72 -2.07 24.79 -7.29
C THR A 72 -1.43 25.91 -6.46
N SER A 73 -0.41 25.60 -5.66
CA SER A 73 0.36 26.62 -4.93
C SER A 73 1.04 27.61 -5.89
N MET A 74 1.57 27.12 -7.02
CA MET A 74 2.25 27.93 -8.05
C MET A 74 1.27 28.75 -8.90
N VAL A 75 0.09 28.21 -9.18
CA VAL A 75 -0.94 28.86 -10.03
C VAL A 75 -1.71 29.96 -9.29
N GLY A 76 -1.42 30.20 -8.01
CA GLY A 76 -1.92 31.37 -7.27
C GLY A 76 -2.73 31.04 -6.02
N TYR A 77 -2.94 29.77 -5.68
CA TYR A 77 -3.53 29.39 -4.40
C TYR A 77 -2.55 29.59 -3.22
N GLY A 78 -1.24 29.72 -3.52
CA GLY A 78 -0.21 30.08 -2.55
C GLY A 78 -0.13 29.08 -1.39
N LYS A 79 0.11 29.59 -0.18
CA LYS A 79 0.29 28.75 1.03
C LYS A 79 -0.99 28.14 1.57
N ALA A 80 -2.16 28.61 1.13
CA ALA A 80 -3.46 28.16 1.65
C ALA A 80 -3.62 26.64 1.54
N VAL A 81 -3.11 26.06 0.45
CA VAL A 81 -3.12 24.61 0.21
C VAL A 81 -2.37 23.81 1.28
N TYR A 82 -1.40 24.40 1.99
CA TYR A 82 -0.64 23.70 3.04
C TYR A 82 -1.15 23.97 4.46
N THR A 83 -1.99 25.00 4.62
CA THR A 83 -2.46 25.45 5.96
C THR A 83 -3.71 24.73 6.44
N PHE A 84 -4.36 23.94 5.59
CA PHE A 84 -5.57 23.23 5.97
C PHE A 84 -5.33 22.36 7.22
N ARG A 85 -6.15 22.62 8.25
CA ARG A 85 -6.26 21.83 9.47
C ARG A 85 -4.91 21.52 10.14
N ASN A 86 -4.11 22.57 10.32
CA ASN A 86 -2.78 22.52 10.91
C ASN A 86 -1.83 21.55 10.17
N HIS A 87 -1.61 21.82 8.88
CA HIS A 87 -0.71 21.03 8.03
C HIS A 87 -1.16 19.57 7.84
N TYR A 88 -2.47 19.33 7.72
CA TYR A 88 -3.04 18.01 7.48
C TYR A 88 -2.39 17.25 6.31
N TRP A 89 -1.94 17.99 5.28
CA TRP A 89 -1.34 17.46 4.05
C TRP A 89 -0.08 16.62 4.29
N ILE A 90 0.68 16.83 5.37
CA ILE A 90 1.84 15.98 5.67
C ILE A 90 1.42 14.73 6.44
N TRP A 91 0.51 14.89 7.41
CA TRP A 91 0.17 13.81 8.32
C TRP A 91 -0.66 12.72 7.65
N CYS A 92 -1.77 13.09 7.00
CA CYS A 92 -2.67 12.07 6.45
C CYS A 92 -2.27 11.66 5.03
N PRO A 93 -2.09 12.55 4.04
CA PRO A 93 -1.78 12.14 2.66
C PRO A 93 -0.35 11.63 2.41
N ILE A 94 0.63 11.99 3.25
CA ILE A 94 2.04 11.57 3.06
C ILE A 94 2.40 10.46 4.05
N MET A 95 2.35 10.75 5.36
CA MET A 95 2.84 9.81 6.37
C MET A 95 1.95 8.55 6.48
N ALA A 96 0.63 8.69 6.44
CA ALA A 96 -0.26 7.54 6.63
C ALA A 96 -0.14 6.49 5.50
N PRO A 97 -0.12 6.85 4.19
CA PRO A 97 0.12 5.91 3.12
C PRO A 97 1.48 5.20 3.20
N ILE A 98 2.54 5.95 3.51
CA ILE A 98 3.89 5.39 3.63
C ILE A 98 3.92 4.31 4.72
N LEU A 99 3.35 4.60 5.88
CA LEU A 99 3.27 3.64 6.99
C LEU A 99 2.31 2.48 6.68
N GLY A 100 1.18 2.75 6.03
CA GLY A 100 0.22 1.72 5.61
C GLY A 100 0.83 0.72 4.65
N ALA A 101 1.61 1.20 3.67
CA ALA A 101 2.33 0.36 2.72
C ALA A 101 3.36 -0.55 3.40
N GLN A 102 4.13 -0.01 4.36
CA GLN A 102 5.13 -0.77 5.12
C GLN A 102 4.48 -1.86 5.97
N VAL A 103 3.40 -1.53 6.68
CA VAL A 103 2.66 -2.51 7.49
C VAL A 103 2.06 -3.59 6.60
N ALA A 104 1.47 -3.24 5.46
CA ALA A 104 0.93 -4.23 4.52
C ALA A 104 2.00 -5.16 3.96
N ALA A 105 3.17 -4.63 3.60
CA ALA A 105 4.29 -5.44 3.13
C ALA A 105 4.78 -6.42 4.20
N MET A 106 4.95 -5.96 5.44
CA MET A 106 5.33 -6.82 6.55
C MET A 106 4.24 -7.87 6.85
N PHE A 107 2.98 -7.48 6.84
CA PHE A 107 1.86 -8.40 7.05
C PHE A 107 1.82 -9.48 5.97
N TYR A 108 1.98 -9.09 4.70
CA TYR A 108 2.03 -10.05 3.59
C TYR A 108 3.20 -11.02 3.72
N ASP A 109 4.40 -10.53 4.08
CA ASP A 109 5.59 -11.36 4.29
C ASP A 109 5.40 -12.39 5.42
N VAL A 110 4.76 -11.97 6.52
CA VAL A 110 4.56 -12.82 7.71
C VAL A 110 3.51 -13.91 7.48
N PHE A 111 2.39 -13.57 6.84
CA PHE A 111 1.21 -14.45 6.84
C PHE A 111 0.97 -15.19 5.53
N ILE A 112 1.42 -14.64 4.39
CA ILE A 112 1.05 -15.16 3.06
C ILE A 112 2.29 -15.59 2.28
N TYR A 113 3.32 -14.75 2.23
CA TYR A 113 4.48 -14.99 1.37
C TYR A 113 5.31 -16.19 1.85
N GLN A 114 5.66 -17.06 0.90
CA GLN A 114 6.49 -18.25 1.14
C GLN A 114 7.77 -18.27 0.32
N GLY A 115 8.13 -17.15 -0.32
CA GLY A 115 9.35 -17.06 -1.11
C GLY A 115 10.62 -17.09 -0.25
N HIS A 116 11.73 -17.50 -0.86
CA HIS A 116 13.03 -17.59 -0.18
C HIS A 116 13.59 -16.20 0.21
N GLU A 117 13.11 -15.15 -0.46
CA GLU A 117 13.43 -13.74 -0.17
C GLU A 117 12.68 -13.18 1.04
N SER A 118 11.78 -13.96 1.64
CA SER A 118 11.07 -13.55 2.86
C SER A 118 12.07 -13.17 3.95
N ILE A 119 11.77 -12.13 4.72
CA ILE A 119 12.62 -11.75 5.85
C ILE A 119 12.29 -12.66 7.04
N VAL A 120 11.01 -12.96 7.23
CA VAL A 120 10.52 -13.71 8.39
C VAL A 120 10.46 -15.22 8.12
N ASN A 121 10.01 -15.64 6.94
CA ASN A 121 9.69 -17.04 6.63
C ASN A 121 10.84 -17.80 5.91
N ARG A 122 12.10 -17.38 6.13
CA ARG A 122 13.26 -18.01 5.47
C ARG A 122 13.35 -19.50 5.80
N ARG A 123 13.08 -20.36 4.81
CA ARG A 123 13.40 -21.78 4.88
C ARG A 123 14.92 -21.96 4.75
N SER A 124 15.64 -21.92 5.87
CA SER A 124 17.05 -22.29 5.93
C SER A 124 17.24 -23.70 5.35
N GLY A 125 17.85 -23.81 4.17
CA GLY A 125 17.98 -25.04 3.37
C GLY A 125 18.71 -26.19 4.07
N ARG A 126 17.99 -26.98 4.87
CA ARG A 126 18.53 -28.14 5.60
C ARG A 126 17.96 -29.50 5.20
N THR A 127 17.33 -29.61 4.02
CA THR A 127 16.72 -30.88 3.54
C THR A 127 17.41 -31.48 2.30
N GLY A 128 18.47 -30.85 1.76
CA GLY A 128 19.21 -31.37 0.60
C GLY A 128 20.31 -32.40 0.91
N ARG A 129 20.55 -32.77 2.18
CA ARG A 129 21.69 -33.62 2.58
C ARG A 129 21.36 -35.08 2.96
N ARG A 130 20.08 -35.50 2.92
CA ARG A 130 19.69 -36.88 3.30
C ARG A 130 19.45 -37.84 2.14
N THR A 131 19.30 -37.36 0.91
CA THR A 131 19.11 -38.23 -0.28
C THR A 131 20.40 -38.50 -1.05
N ALA A 132 21.50 -37.82 -0.74
CA ALA A 132 22.82 -38.10 -1.33
C ALA A 132 23.59 -39.25 -0.64
N ASN A 133 23.04 -39.84 0.43
CA ASN A 133 23.65 -40.95 1.18
C ASN A 133 22.86 -42.28 1.03
N MET A 134 22.04 -42.41 -0.02
CA MET A 134 21.36 -43.67 -0.37
C MET A 134 21.71 -44.10 -1.81
N VAL A 135 22.99 -43.98 -2.17
CA VAL A 135 23.62 -44.73 -3.28
C VAL A 135 24.41 -45.87 -2.66
#